data_AF-A0AAD1TA12-F1
#
_entry.id   AF-A0AAD1TA12-F1
#
_cell.length_a   1.000
_cell.length_b   1.000
_cell.length_c   1.000
_cell.angle_alpha   90.00
_cell.angle_beta   90.00
_cell.angle_gamma   90.00
#
_symmetry.space_group_name_H-M   'P 1'
#
loop_
_entity.id
_entity.type
_entity.pdbx_description
1 polymer ?
#
loop_
_entity_poly.entity_id
_entity_poly.type
_entity_poly.pdbx_seq_one_letter_code
_entity_poly.pdbx_strand_id
1 'polypeptide(L)'
;MRTKHYAAIFGGWFEHVKGWLKLKDKPNMLFLSYEEMLKDLRGNVIKICKFLGKELDDTAIDSVVTNSTFNAMKGNNMSNYSAVPNYLFNQDKVSFYRKGVAGDYKNHFTAAQEEEFDKAYQDFMKDVNLTFA
;
A
#
# COMPACT_ATOMS: atom_id res chain seq x y z
N MET A 1 -24.35 20.36 9.76
CA MET A 1 -23.51 20.72 8.59
C MET A 1 -23.41 19.49 7.69
N ARG A 2 -23.86 19.58 6.43
CA ARG A 2 -23.70 18.49 5.45
C ARG A 2 -22.28 18.58 4.87
N THR A 3 -21.39 17.69 5.27
CA THR A 3 -20.11 17.49 4.60
C THR A 3 -20.39 17.06 3.16
N LYS A 4 -19.86 17.83 2.19
CA LYS A 4 -19.91 17.46 0.79
C LYS A 4 -19.08 16.18 0.63
N HIS A 5 -19.74 15.03 0.51
CA HIS A 5 -19.07 13.78 0.16
C HIS A 5 -18.62 13.89 -1.29
N TYR A 6 -17.39 14.35 -1.52
CA TYR A 6 -16.71 14.03 -2.76
C TYR A 6 -16.57 12.51 -2.78
N ALA A 7 -17.32 11.87 -3.68
CA ALA A 7 -17.24 10.43 -3.87
C ALA A 7 -15.83 10.12 -4.42
N ALA A 8 -14.94 9.64 -3.56
CA ALA A 8 -13.70 9.04 -4.01
C ALA A 8 -14.04 7.78 -4.82
N ILE A 9 -13.28 7.55 -5.89
CA ILE A 9 -13.34 6.28 -6.62
C ILE A 9 -12.98 5.19 -5.60
N PHE A 10 -13.88 4.23 -5.38
CA PHE A 10 -13.85 3.17 -4.34
C PHE A 10 -14.28 3.56 -2.90
N GLY A 11 -14.75 4.79 -2.67
CA GLY A 11 -15.27 5.24 -1.37
C GLY A 11 -14.20 5.73 -0.39
N GLY A 12 -14.57 5.91 0.88
CA GLY A 12 -13.68 6.46 1.91
C GLY A 12 -12.65 5.46 2.41
N TRP A 13 -11.39 5.89 2.55
CA TRP A 13 -10.28 5.05 3.01
C TRP A 13 -10.57 4.35 4.35
N PHE A 14 -11.10 5.09 5.34
CA PHE A 14 -11.41 4.54 6.67
C PHE A 14 -12.40 3.36 6.60
N GLU A 15 -13.47 3.50 5.83
CA GLU A 15 -14.47 2.45 5.68
C GLU A 15 -13.94 1.26 4.88
N HIS A 16 -13.13 1.51 3.86
CA HIS A 16 -12.48 0.46 3.10
C HIS A 16 -11.57 -0.40 3.99
N VAL A 17 -10.67 0.24 4.75
CA VAL A 17 -9.74 -0.46 5.67
C VAL A 17 -10.50 -1.21 6.75
N LYS A 18 -11.45 -0.57 7.45
CA LYS A 18 -12.28 -1.22 8.48
C LYS A 18 -13.06 -2.40 7.92
N GLY A 19 -13.60 -2.27 6.70
CA GLY A 19 -14.32 -3.33 6.01
C GLY A 19 -13.47 -4.59 5.84
N TRP A 20 -12.24 -4.43 5.36
CA TRP A 20 -11.30 -5.53 5.24
C TRP A 20 -10.88 -6.08 6.61
N LEU A 21 -10.56 -5.23 7.60
CA LEU A 21 -10.09 -5.69 8.91
C LEU A 21 -11.08 -6.58 9.66
N LYS A 22 -12.39 -6.47 9.38
CA LYS A 22 -13.41 -7.40 9.89
C LYS A 22 -13.19 -8.85 9.45
N LEU A 23 -12.40 -9.08 8.40
CA LEU A 23 -12.08 -10.38 7.83
C LEU A 23 -10.67 -10.87 8.21
N LYS A 24 -9.93 -10.14 9.05
CA LYS A 24 -8.51 -10.44 9.34
C LYS A 24 -8.25 -11.81 9.94
N ASP A 25 -9.21 -12.36 10.68
CA ASP A 25 -9.08 -13.66 11.34
C ASP A 25 -9.59 -14.82 10.44
N LYS A 26 -9.96 -14.53 9.17
CA LYS A 26 -10.36 -15.57 8.22
C LYS A 26 -9.11 -16.30 7.69
N PRO A 27 -9.14 -17.64 7.58
CA PRO A 27 -7.96 -18.42 7.19
C PRO A 27 -7.50 -18.15 5.76
N ASN A 28 -8.38 -17.63 4.91
CA ASN A 28 -8.11 -17.25 3.52
C ASN A 28 -7.88 -15.74 3.35
N MET A 29 -7.51 -15.03 4.42
CA MET A 29 -7.22 -13.60 4.39
C MET A 29 -5.83 -13.32 4.98
N LEU A 30 -4.99 -12.63 4.22
CA LEU A 30 -3.67 -12.19 4.67
C LEU A 30 -3.62 -10.66 4.70
N PHE A 31 -3.39 -10.10 5.89
CA PHE A 31 -3.12 -8.67 6.05
C PHE A 31 -1.61 -8.40 6.04
N LEU A 32 -1.23 -7.45 5.20
CA LEU A 32 0.11 -6.87 5.08
C LEU A 32 -0.03 -5.35 5.02
N SER A 33 0.85 -4.63 5.69
CA SER A 33 0.99 -3.19 5.44
C SER A 33 2.11 -2.91 4.44
N TYR A 34 2.02 -1.76 3.78
CA TYR A 34 3.06 -1.31 2.86
C TYR A 34 4.39 -1.07 3.60
N GLU A 35 4.30 -0.51 4.79
CA GLU A 35 5.42 -0.17 5.67
C GLU A 35 6.13 -1.42 6.21
N GLU A 36 5.37 -2.49 6.51
CA GLU A 36 5.95 -3.81 6.82
C GLU A 36 6.79 -4.34 5.66
N MET A 37 6.30 -4.24 4.42
CA MET A 37 7.01 -4.68 3.22
C MET A 37 8.26 -3.83 2.95
N LEU A 38 8.22 -2.52 3.23
CA LEU A 38 9.41 -1.66 3.13
C LEU A 38 10.46 -2.01 4.20
N LYS A 39 10.01 -2.34 5.41
CA LYS A 39 10.90 -2.66 6.54
C LYS A 39 11.60 -4.01 6.37
N ASP A 40 10.86 -5.03 5.92
CA ASP A 40 11.39 -6.37 5.68
C ASP A 40 10.68 -7.04 4.51
N LEU A 41 11.19 -6.80 3.30
CA LEU A 41 10.62 -7.38 2.08
C LEU A 41 10.73 -8.91 2.07
N ARG A 42 11.88 -9.47 2.48
CA ARG A 42 12.12 -10.93 2.47
C ARG A 42 11.19 -11.64 3.44
N GLY A 43 11.05 -11.14 4.66
CA GLY A 43 10.12 -11.70 5.64
C GLY A 43 8.68 -11.67 5.17
N ASN A 44 8.25 -10.60 4.48
CA ASN A 44 6.90 -10.53 3.91
C ASN A 44 6.70 -11.47 2.71
N VAL A 45 7.71 -11.67 1.86
CA VAL A 45 7.67 -12.69 0.80
C VAL A 45 7.50 -14.09 1.41
N ILE A 46 8.27 -14.42 2.46
CA ILE A 46 8.13 -15.70 3.18
C ILE A 46 6.74 -15.84 3.81
N LYS A 47 6.20 -14.77 4.42
CA LYS A 47 4.84 -14.74 4.98
C LYS A 47 3.78 -15.02 3.91
N ILE A 48 3.91 -14.43 2.72
CA ILE A 48 3.03 -14.70 1.57
C ILE A 48 3.16 -16.15 1.12
N CYS A 49 4.38 -16.69 0.99
CA CYS A 49 4.60 -18.08 0.57
C CYS A 49 3.92 -19.06 1.52
N LYS A 50 4.10 -18.88 2.84
CA LYS A 50 3.44 -19.69 3.88
C LYS A 50 1.92 -19.62 3.77
N PHE A 51 1.36 -18.42 3.59
CA PHE A 51 -0.08 -18.23 3.42
C PHE A 51 -0.63 -18.94 2.17
N LEU A 52 0.13 -18.94 1.07
CA LEU A 52 -0.23 -19.63 -0.17
C LEU A 52 0.06 -21.15 -0.14
N GLY A 53 0.59 -21.68 0.97
CA GLY A 53 1.01 -23.09 1.07
C GLY A 53 2.13 -23.44 0.11
N LYS A 54 3.07 -22.51 -0.13
CA LYS A 54 4.23 -22.70 -1.01
C LYS A 54 5.51 -22.76 -0.20
N GLU A 55 6.30 -23.79 -0.46
CA GLU A 55 7.67 -23.92 0.02
C GLU A 55 8.60 -23.55 -1.13
N LEU A 56 9.42 -22.53 -0.91
CA LEU A 56 10.44 -22.07 -1.84
C LEU A 56 11.79 -22.17 -1.13
N ASP A 57 12.83 -22.54 -1.87
CA ASP A 57 14.20 -22.44 -1.38
C ASP A 57 14.66 -20.97 -1.31
N ASP A 58 15.79 -20.75 -0.63
CA ASP A 58 16.31 -19.40 -0.43
C ASP A 58 16.63 -18.69 -1.74
N THR A 59 17.06 -19.41 -2.78
CA THR A 59 17.40 -18.86 -4.10
C THR A 59 16.15 -18.34 -4.81
N ALA A 60 15.07 -19.10 -4.77
CA ALA A 60 13.77 -18.69 -5.31
C ALA A 60 13.21 -17.49 -4.53
N ILE A 61 13.32 -17.49 -3.20
CA ILE A 61 12.90 -16.34 -2.37
C ILE A 61 13.72 -15.09 -2.72
N ASP A 62 15.05 -15.21 -2.82
CA ASP A 62 15.93 -14.09 -3.18
C ASP A 62 15.57 -13.54 -4.56
N SER A 63 15.29 -14.42 -5.53
CA SER A 63 14.83 -14.01 -6.85
C SER A 63 13.54 -13.20 -6.78
N VAL A 64 12.54 -13.64 -6.00
CA VAL A 64 11.29 -12.89 -5.81
C VAL A 64 11.56 -11.54 -5.15
N VAL A 65 12.37 -11.49 -4.10
CA VAL A 65 12.73 -10.25 -3.39
C VAL A 65 13.41 -9.26 -4.34
N THR A 66 14.43 -9.68 -5.08
CA THR A 66 15.16 -8.83 -6.03
C THR A 66 14.22 -8.24 -7.09
N ASN A 67 13.36 -9.08 -7.69
CA ASN A 67 12.43 -8.66 -8.72
C ASN A 67 11.27 -7.80 -8.18
N SER A 68 10.98 -7.87 -6.89
CA SER A 68 9.94 -7.08 -6.22
C SER A 68 10.45 -5.77 -5.63
N THR A 69 11.74 -5.45 -5.78
CA THR A 69 12.27 -4.15 -5.35
C THR A 69 11.69 -3.01 -6.20
N PHE A 70 11.55 -1.82 -5.61
CA PHE A 70 11.01 -0.66 -6.31
C PHE A 70 11.75 -0.36 -7.62
N ASN A 71 13.09 -0.42 -7.61
CA ASN A 71 13.90 -0.14 -8.81
C ASN A 71 13.73 -1.22 -9.89
N ALA A 72 13.69 -2.50 -9.51
CA ALA A 72 13.46 -3.59 -10.45
C ALA A 72 12.09 -3.48 -11.10
N MET A 73 11.03 -3.26 -10.30
CA MET A 73 9.68 -3.09 -10.81
C MET A 73 9.55 -1.83 -11.69
N LYS A 74 10.14 -0.71 -11.27
CA LYS A 74 10.17 0.54 -12.06
C LYS A 74 10.85 0.36 -13.42
N GLY A 75 11.91 -0.43 -13.49
CA GLY A 75 12.60 -0.76 -14.74
C GLY A 75 11.90 -1.82 -15.60
N ASN A 76 10.92 -2.55 -15.06
CA ASN A 76 10.25 -3.65 -15.74
C ASN A 76 8.98 -3.18 -16.46
N ASN A 77 9.00 -3.21 -17.79
CA ASN A 77 7.88 -2.82 -18.67
C ASN A 77 6.58 -3.59 -18.43
N MET A 78 6.67 -4.83 -17.90
CA MET A 78 5.49 -5.63 -17.56
C MET A 78 4.78 -5.13 -16.30
N SER A 79 5.41 -4.27 -15.51
CA SER A 79 4.88 -3.80 -14.21
C SER A 79 4.83 -2.28 -14.05
N ASN A 80 5.60 -1.52 -14.83
CA ASN A 80 5.71 -0.06 -14.73
C ASN A 80 4.68 0.72 -15.54
N TYR A 81 3.68 0.02 -16.09
CA TYR A 81 2.59 0.60 -16.87
C TYR A 81 3.05 1.31 -18.16
N SER A 82 4.29 1.10 -18.63
CA SER A 82 4.77 1.74 -19.87
C SER A 82 4.00 1.30 -21.12
N ALA A 83 3.36 0.13 -21.07
CA ALA A 83 2.45 -0.35 -22.11
C ALA A 83 1.10 0.37 -22.14
N VAL A 84 0.74 1.15 -21.10
CA VAL A 84 -0.51 1.92 -21.08
C VAL A 84 -0.36 3.16 -21.94
N PRO A 85 -1.26 3.41 -22.91
CA PRO A 85 -1.18 4.59 -23.76
C PRO A 85 -1.20 5.90 -22.96
N ASN A 86 -0.38 6.87 -23.39
CA ASN A 86 -0.24 8.17 -22.72
C ASN A 86 -1.55 8.97 -22.58
N TYR A 87 -2.55 8.73 -23.44
CA TYR A 87 -3.86 9.39 -23.32
C TYR A 87 -4.72 8.82 -22.18
N LEU A 88 -4.44 7.60 -21.72
CA LEU A 88 -5.07 7.00 -20.52
C LEU A 88 -4.26 7.30 -19.26
N PHE A 89 -2.93 7.21 -19.35
CA PHE A 89 -2.04 7.49 -18.22
C PHE A 89 -0.73 8.13 -18.71
N ASN A 90 -0.63 9.46 -18.60
CA ASN A 90 0.52 10.21 -19.09
C ASN A 90 1.69 10.11 -18.10
N GLN A 91 2.63 9.20 -18.40
CA GLN A 91 3.80 8.96 -17.55
C GLN A 91 4.89 10.03 -17.66
N ASP A 92 4.84 10.89 -18.68
CA ASP A 92 5.76 12.02 -18.83
C ASP A 92 5.49 13.10 -17.76
N LYS A 93 4.25 13.17 -17.27
CA LYS A 93 3.85 14.06 -16.16
C LYS A 93 4.06 13.42 -14.80
N VAL A 94 3.59 12.18 -14.63
CA VAL A 94 3.69 11.45 -13.36
C VAL A 94 3.94 9.97 -13.65
N SER A 95 5.11 9.49 -13.25
CA SER A 95 5.45 8.07 -13.35
C SER A 95 4.60 7.22 -12.39
N PHE A 96 4.18 6.03 -12.84
CA PHE A 96 3.47 5.05 -12.00
C PHE A 96 4.29 4.70 -10.74
N TYR A 97 5.56 4.33 -10.92
CA TYR A 97 6.51 4.15 -9.83
C TYR A 97 7.17 5.49 -9.46
N ARG A 98 6.45 6.28 -8.66
CA ARG A 98 6.83 7.65 -8.29
C ARG A 98 8.04 7.75 -7.35
N LYS A 99 7.91 7.31 -6.10
CA LYS A 99 8.99 7.38 -5.08
C LYS A 99 9.27 6.09 -4.32
N GLY A 100 8.24 5.28 -4.02
CA GLY A 100 8.42 4.00 -3.33
C GLY A 100 8.90 4.12 -1.88
N VAL A 101 8.44 5.15 -1.15
CA VAL A 101 8.82 5.41 0.24
C VAL A 101 7.61 5.66 1.13
N ALA A 102 7.72 5.31 2.41
CA ALA A 102 6.80 5.75 3.45
C ALA A 102 7.15 7.17 3.92
N GLY A 103 6.16 7.92 4.40
CA GLY A 103 6.37 9.25 4.98
C GLY A 103 6.44 10.42 4.00
N ASP A 104 6.22 10.20 2.69
CA ASP A 104 6.25 11.31 1.71
C ASP A 104 5.17 12.36 1.97
N TYR A 105 4.11 12.05 2.74
CA TYR A 105 3.07 13.01 3.13
C TYR A 105 3.65 14.26 3.80
N LYS A 106 4.79 14.14 4.51
CA LYS A 106 5.48 15.25 5.16
C LYS A 106 5.99 16.31 4.19
N ASN A 107 6.15 15.96 2.92
CA ASN A 107 6.53 16.89 1.86
C ASN A 107 5.32 17.62 1.23
N HIS A 108 4.09 17.25 1.59
CA HIS A 108 2.85 17.78 0.98
C HIS A 108 1.91 18.42 2.00
N PHE A 109 1.88 17.90 3.23
CA PHE A 109 1.03 18.42 4.30
C PHE A 109 1.69 19.64 4.94
N THR A 110 0.90 20.68 5.16
CA THR A 110 1.23 21.70 6.16
C THR A 110 0.94 21.16 7.55
N ALA A 111 1.59 21.72 8.59
CA ALA A 111 1.35 21.31 9.98
C ALA A 111 -0.13 21.37 10.38
N ALA A 112 -0.88 22.38 9.91
CA ALA A 112 -2.30 22.51 10.19
C ALA A 112 -3.14 21.40 9.52
N GLN A 113 -2.79 21.00 8.29
CA GLN A 113 -3.46 19.90 7.60
C GLN A 113 -3.14 18.55 8.23
N GLU A 114 -1.90 18.36 8.69
CA GLU A 114 -1.48 17.15 9.41
C GLU A 114 -2.26 17.02 10.72
N GLU A 115 -2.34 18.09 11.52
CA GLU A 115 -3.11 18.10 12.76
C GLU A 115 -4.62 17.84 12.51
N GLU A 116 -5.21 18.42 11.47
CA GLU A 116 -6.61 18.18 11.10
C GLU A 116 -6.84 16.71 10.69
N PHE A 117 -5.94 16.16 9.88
CA PHE A 117 -6.02 14.77 9.45
C PHE A 117 -5.84 13.80 10.62
N ASP A 118 -4.90 14.06 11.52
CA ASP A 118 -4.65 13.23 12.70
C ASP A 118 -5.87 13.17 13.62
N LYS A 119 -6.55 14.30 13.85
CA LYS A 119 -7.81 14.33 14.62
C LYS A 119 -8.88 13.46 13.97
N ALA A 120 -9.08 13.61 12.64
CA ALA A 120 -10.01 12.79 11.91
C ALA A 120 -9.63 11.30 11.98
N TYR A 121 -8.35 10.98 11.81
CA TYR A 121 -7.84 9.61 11.88
C TYR A 121 -8.15 8.97 13.23
N GLN A 122 -7.85 9.67 14.34
CA GLN A 122 -8.15 9.19 15.69
C GLN A 122 -9.64 8.93 15.87
N ASP A 123 -10.50 9.86 15.43
CA ASP A 123 -11.95 9.71 15.54
C ASP A 123 -12.50 8.52 14.73
N PHE A 124 -12.03 8.33 13.50
CA PHE A 124 -12.51 7.27 12.59
C PHE A 124 -11.93 5.89 12.89
N MET A 125 -10.74 5.82 13.50
CA MET A 125 -9.98 4.58 13.74
C MET A 125 -9.89 4.17 15.20
N LYS A 126 -10.48 4.92 16.15
CA LYS A 126 -10.47 4.62 17.60
C LYS A 126 -10.83 3.18 17.99
N ASP A 127 -11.71 2.52 17.22
CA ASP A 127 -12.20 1.17 17.49
C ASP A 127 -11.38 0.08 16.77
N VAL A 128 -10.34 0.47 16.03
CA VAL A 128 -9.50 -0.43 15.27
C VAL A 128 -8.27 -0.79 16.09
N ASN A 129 -8.19 -2.05 16.51
CA ASN A 129 -7.00 -2.60 17.19
C ASN A 129 -5.95 -3.06 16.17
N LEU A 130 -5.43 -2.09 15.39
CA LEU A 130 -4.30 -2.24 14.47
C LEU A 130 -3.56 -0.90 14.39
N THR A 131 -2.24 -0.95 14.60
CA THR A 131 -1.37 0.22 14.43
C THR A 131 -0.69 0.13 13.07
N PHE A 132 -0.84 1.15 12.24
CA PHE A 132 -0.02 1.31 11.04
C PHE A 132 1.35 1.85 11.44
N ALA A 133 2.40 1.24 10.89
CA ALA A 133 3.78 1.58 11.20
C ALA A 133 4.26 2.84 10.45
#